data_AF-A0A350AD78-F1
#
_entry.id   AF-A0A350AD78-F1
#
_cell.length_a   1.000
_cell.length_b   1.000
_cell.length_c   1.000
_cell.angle_alpha   90.00
_cell.angle_beta   90.00
_cell.angle_gamma   90.00
#
_symmetry.space_group_name_H-M   'P 1'
#
loop_
_entity.id
_entity.type
_entity.pdbx_description
1 polymer ?
#
loop_
_entity_poly.entity_id
_entity_poly.type
_entity_poly.pdbx_seq_one_letter_code
_entity_poly.pdbx_strand_id
1 'polypeptide(L)' 'QRPMAMYHSWGTQNAWLRQIHGHNPLFVPTAIWQAHSFQDGDWAEVTSPHGTITVPVVHMAALNPHTVWTWNAIG' A
#
# COMPACT_ATOMS: atom_id res chain seq x y z
N GLN A 1 1.80 -10.13 -3.32
CA GLN A 1 3.18 -10.11 -2.77
C GLN A 1 3.14 -9.71 -1.30
N ARG A 2 4.17 -10.04 -0.51
CA ARG A 2 4.37 -9.61 0.89
C ARG A 2 5.86 -9.44 1.18
N PRO A 3 6.29 -8.69 2.21
CA PRO A 3 7.66 -8.72 2.68
C PRO A 3 8.04 -10.15 3.09
N MET A 4 9.28 -10.55 2.78
CA MET A 4 9.76 -11.91 3.06
C MET A 4 9.61 -12.31 4.54
N ALA A 5 9.80 -11.35 5.46
CA ALA A 5 9.73 -11.55 6.90
C ALA A 5 8.29 -11.64 7.46
N MET A 6 7.26 -11.31 6.68
CA MET A 6 5.86 -11.28 7.13
C MET A 6 5.11 -12.53 6.70
N TYR A 7 4.54 -13.35 7.60
CA TYR A 7 3.60 -14.41 7.22
C TYR A 7 2.16 -13.90 7.24
N HIS A 8 1.79 -13.11 6.23
CA HIS A 8 0.46 -12.47 6.15
C HIS A 8 0.06 -11.84 7.50
N SER A 9 -1.21 -11.96 7.87
CA SER A 9 -1.76 -11.35 9.07
C SER A 9 -1.26 -12.00 10.35
N TRP A 10 -0.64 -13.18 10.28
CA TRP A 10 -0.01 -13.78 11.45
C TRP A 10 1.19 -12.95 11.94
N GLY A 11 1.96 -12.39 11.00
CA GLY A 11 3.15 -11.59 11.31
C GLY A 11 2.83 -10.31 12.10
N THR A 12 1.61 -9.80 11.99
CA THR A 12 1.18 -8.56 12.65
C THR A 12 1.11 -8.70 14.18
N GLN A 13 1.10 -9.91 14.71
CA GLN A 13 1.17 -10.16 16.15
C GLN A 13 2.58 -9.93 16.71
N ASN A 14 3.62 -9.99 15.88
CA ASN A 14 5.00 -9.80 16.30
C ASN A 14 5.32 -8.30 16.44
N ALA A 15 5.72 -7.89 17.66
CA ALA A 15 5.98 -6.49 17.98
C ALA A 15 7.12 -5.87 17.16
N TRP A 16 8.18 -6.63 16.88
CA TRP A 16 9.30 -6.18 16.07
C TRP A 16 8.89 -6.03 14.59
N LEU A 17 8.09 -6.96 14.06
CA LEU A 17 7.57 -6.84 12.69
C LEU A 17 6.63 -5.63 12.53
N ARG A 18 5.79 -5.32 13.53
CA ARG A 18 4.98 -4.09 13.50
C ARG A 18 5.82 -2.81 13.46
N GLN A 19 7.01 -2.83 14.04
CA GLN A 19 7.90 -1.66 14.00
C GLN A 19 8.42 -1.38 12.58
N ILE A 20 8.71 -2.41 11.79
CA ILE A 20 9.32 -2.27 10.46
C ILE A 20 8.34 -2.40 9.28
N HIS A 21 7.17 -2.99 9.51
CA HIS A 21 6.15 -3.27 8.50
C HIS A 21 4.73 -2.89 8.97
N GLY A 22 4.60 -2.01 9.96
CA GLY A 22 3.31 -1.58 10.51
C GLY A 22 2.46 -0.70 9.58
N HIS A 23 2.90 -0.46 8.35
CA HIS A 23 2.15 0.27 7.34
C HIS A 23 2.10 -0.54 6.05
N ASN A 24 0.92 -0.58 5.43
CA ASN A 24 0.68 -1.23 4.15
C ASN A 24 0.18 -0.21 3.13
N PRO A 25 1.08 0.53 2.46
CA PRO A 25 0.68 1.57 1.52
C PRO A 25 0.18 0.99 0.20
N LEU A 26 -0.58 1.79 -0.53
CA LEU A 26 -0.87 1.60 -1.95
C LEU A 26 0.26 2.24 -2.78
N PHE A 27 0.98 1.42 -3.53
CA PHE A 27 1.96 1.89 -4.49
C PHE A 27 1.28 2.25 -5.81
N VAL A 28 1.51 3.49 -6.26
CA VAL A 28 0.89 4.03 -7.47
C VAL A 28 1.94 4.53 -8.48
N PRO A 29 1.67 4.41 -9.80
CA PRO A 29 2.56 4.90 -10.84
C PRO A 29 2.47 6.42 -10.95
N THR A 30 3.47 7.04 -11.62
CA THR A 30 3.56 8.49 -11.81
C THR A 30 2.30 9.12 -12.40
N ALA A 31 1.65 8.45 -13.35
CA ALA A 31 0.43 8.96 -13.99
C ALA A 31 -0.71 9.14 -12.97
N ILE A 32 -0.93 8.17 -12.08
CA ILE A 32 -1.96 8.23 -11.03
C ILE A 32 -1.55 9.25 -9.97
N TRP A 33 -0.27 9.24 -9.56
CA TRP A 33 0.26 10.20 -8.60
C TRP A 33 -0.02 11.65 -9.00
N GLN A 34 0.29 12.00 -10.24
CA GLN A 34 0.08 13.34 -10.79
C GLN A 34 -1.41 13.64 -11.02
N ALA A 35 -2.18 12.70 -11.56
CA ALA A 35 -3.60 12.91 -11.84
C ALA A 35 -4.40 13.24 -10.57
N HIS A 36 -4.03 12.64 -9.44
CA HIS A 36 -4.65 12.90 -8.14
C HIS A 36 -3.92 13.96 -7.31
N SER A 37 -2.85 14.56 -7.83
CA SER A 37 -2.03 15.57 -7.14
C SER A 37 -1.55 15.11 -5.76
N PHE A 38 -1.21 13.82 -5.62
CA PHE A 38 -0.75 13.26 -4.35
C PHE A 38 0.58 13.88 -3.92
N GLN A 39 0.75 13.95 -2.61
CA GLN A 39 1.97 14.33 -1.92
C GLN A 39 2.40 13.24 -0.93
N ASP A 40 3.66 13.28 -0.52
CA ASP A 40 4.17 12.34 0.47
C ASP A 40 3.38 12.48 1.79
N GLY A 41 2.86 11.35 2.28
CA GLY A 41 2.03 11.30 3.49
C GLY A 41 0.53 11.33 3.22
N ASP A 42 0.10 11.51 1.97
CA ASP A 42 -1.31 11.44 1.61
C ASP A 42 -1.91 10.04 1.80
N TRP A 43 -3.24 10.03 1.84
CA TRP A 43 -4.05 8.83 1.90
C TRP A 43 -4.97 8.77 0.69
N ALA A 44 -5.24 7.55 0.23
CA ALA A 44 -6.17 7.29 -0.85
C ALA A 44 -7.36 6.47 -0.35
N GLU A 45 -8.55 6.82 -0.84
CA GLU A 45 -9.72 5.96 -0.77
C GLU A 45 -9.78 5.12 -2.05
N VAL A 46 -9.71 3.80 -1.91
CA VAL A 46 -9.75 2.86 -3.05
C VAL A 46 -11.04 2.08 -2.99
N THR A 47 -11.89 2.28 -4.00
CA THR A 47 -13.21 1.66 -4.09
C THR A 47 -13.25 0.60 -5.19
N SER A 48 -13.92 -0.50 -4.90
CA SER A 48 -14.24 -1.58 -5.83
C SER A 48 -15.72 -1.96 -5.68
N PRO A 49 -16.28 -2.81 -6.57
CA PRO A 49 -17.63 -3.34 -6.36
C PRO A 49 -17.84 -4.08 -5.03
N HIS A 50 -16.77 -4.55 -4.39
CA HIS A 50 -16.83 -5.32 -3.16
C HIS A 50 -16.65 -4.48 -1.89
N GLY A 51 -16.31 -3.20 -2.02
CA GLY A 51 -16.10 -2.30 -0.89
C GLY A 51 -14.97 -1.30 -1.11
N THR A 52 -14.66 -0.59 -0.03
CA THR A 52 -13.77 0.56 -0.01
C THR A 52 -12.76 0.44 1.12
N ILE A 53 -11.51 0.83 0.86
CA ILE A 53 -10.45 0.90 1.86
C ILE A 53 -9.79 2.28 1.85
N THR A 54 -9.30 2.72 3.01
CA THR A 54 -8.48 3.93 3.16
C THR A 54 -7.06 3.52 3.50
N VAL A 55 -6.09 3.89 2.67
CA VAL A 55 -4.70 3.43 2.78
C VAL A 55 -3.73 4.56 2.49
N PRO A 56 -2.53 4.60 3.11
CA PRO A 56 -1.49 5.54 2.73
C PRO A 56 -1.09 5.34 1.26
N VAL A 57 -0.74 6.40 0.54
CA VAL A 57 -0.27 6.29 -0.85
C VAL A 57 1.22 6.57 -0.95
N VAL A 58 1.92 5.81 -1.81
CA VAL A 58 3.35 5.98 -2.06
C VAL A 58 3.60 5.98 -3.57
N HIS A 59 4.40 6.94 -4.03
CA HIS A 59 4.81 7.02 -5.43
C HIS A 59 5.83 5.94 -5.79
N MET A 60 5.60 5.23 -6.89
CA MET A 60 6.53 4.26 -7.46
C MET A 60 6.69 4.49 -8.96
N ALA A 61 7.68 5.29 -9.34
CA ALA A 61 7.90 5.71 -10.73
C ALA A 61 8.17 4.55 -11.72
N ALA A 62 8.74 3.44 -11.24
CA ALA A 62 9.07 2.27 -12.07
C ALA A 62 7.89 1.31 -12.30
N LEU A 63 6.71 1.60 -11.74
CA LEU A 63 5.55 0.74 -11.85
C LEU A 63 4.90 0.85 -13.24
N ASN A 64 4.28 -0.24 -13.72
CA ASN A 64 3.45 -0.19 -14.91
C ASN A 64 2.37 0.92 -14.75
N PRO A 65 2.15 1.80 -15.76
CA PRO A 65 1.24 2.95 -15.64
C PRO A 65 -0.21 2.63 -15.29
N HIS A 66 -0.65 1.38 -15.51
CA HIS A 66 -2.02 0.93 -15.30
C HIS A 66 -2.15 -0.06 -14.14
N THR A 67 -1.12 -0.18 -13.30
CA THR A 67 -1.14 -1.09 -12.17
C THR A 67 -0.97 -0.30 -10.88
N VAL A 68 -1.75 -0.65 -9.87
CA VAL A 68 -1.52 -0.26 -8.47
C VAL A 68 -1.41 -1.55 -7.66
N TRP A 69 -0.68 -1.51 -6.55
CA TRP A 69 -0.57 -2.70 -5.70
C TRP A 69 -0.28 -2.35 -4.25
N THR A 70 -0.66 -3.25 -3.36
CA THR A 70 -0.35 -3.22 -1.93
C THR A 70 -0.02 -4.64 -1.48
N TRP A 71 0.61 -4.82 -0.31
CA TRP A 71 0.91 -6.16 0.18
C TRP A 71 -0.36 -6.86 0.68
N ASN A 72 -0.42 -8.17 0.46
CA ASN A 72 -1.57 -8.95 0.88
C ASN A 72 -1.50 -9.23 2.40
N ALA A 73 -2.51 -8.73 3.12
CA ALA A 73 -2.79 -9.05 4.52
C ALA A 73 -1.60 -8.81 5.47
N ILE A 74 -0.98 -7.62 5.44
CA ILE A 74 0.02 -7.22 6.43
C ILE A 74 -0.38 -5.87 7.05
N GLY A 75 0.18 -5.56 8.23
CA GLY A 75 -0.11 -4.36 9.02
C GLY A 75 -0.20 -4.69 10.49
#